data_AF-A0A1X7P036-F1
#
_entry.id   AF-A0A1X7P036-F1
#
_cell.length_a   1.000
_cell.length_b   1.000
_cell.length_c   1.000
_cell.angle_alpha   90.00
_cell.angle_beta   90.00
_cell.angle_gamma   90.00
#
_symmetry.space_group_name_H-M   'P 1'
#
loop_
_entity.id
_entity.type
_entity.pdbx_description
1 polymer ?
#
loop_
_entity_poly.entity_id
_entity_poly.type
_entity_poly.pdbx_seq_one_letter_code
_entity_poly.pdbx_strand_id
1 'polypeptide(L)'
;MRVRASTGGRAAPALLAPAVVLALTLSGCSAPTGSSPTGSAEPSAPTTLTSTARTTPATTTPAGPASADPPTPVGQPAAAAPTQIALQFGDVEITGTVEDTAAGRSLLAQLPAELDFSDYGGQEKIATLPSPLDLSGAPDRAAAPAGTLGYYAPDQGLVLYYDSVGAHPGIVPLGVVDDVESLRGASDGSVEVRVRD
;
A
#
# COMPACT_ATOMS: atom_id res chain seq x y z
N MET A 1 65.94 15.32 7.80
CA MET A 1 66.20 14.35 6.71
C MET A 1 66.32 12.96 7.31
N ARG A 2 65.23 12.20 7.46
CA ARG A 2 65.21 10.73 7.65
C ARG A 2 63.84 10.17 7.24
N VAL A 3 63.84 9.43 6.12
CA VAL A 3 63.47 8.00 5.97
C VAL A 3 61.96 7.76 5.93
N ARG A 4 61.33 7.79 4.74
CA ARG A 4 61.07 6.70 3.75
C ARG A 4 59.92 5.77 4.13
N ALA A 5 58.89 5.84 3.26
CA ALA A 5 57.80 4.92 2.95
C ALA A 5 57.77 3.53 3.61
N SER A 6 56.60 3.17 4.14
CA SER A 6 56.17 1.79 4.33
C SER A 6 55.06 1.48 3.31
N THR A 7 55.42 0.74 2.27
CA THR A 7 54.52 0.09 1.33
C THR A 7 54.18 -1.28 1.91
N GLY A 8 52.96 -1.44 2.44
CA GLY A 8 52.43 -2.73 2.88
C GLY A 8 51.47 -3.27 1.83
N GLY A 9 52.00 -4.06 0.90
CA GLY A 9 51.20 -4.79 -0.08
C GLY A 9 50.34 -5.87 0.58
N ARG A 10 49.05 -5.87 0.30
CA ARG A 10 48.20 -7.04 0.47
C ARG A 10 47.86 -7.58 -0.90
N ALA A 11 48.55 -8.68 -1.24
CA ALA A 11 48.16 -9.57 -2.32
C ALA A 11 46.79 -10.15 -1.99
N ALA A 12 45.80 -9.94 -2.86
CA ALA A 12 44.53 -10.66 -2.83
C ALA A 12 44.71 -11.99 -3.60
N PRO A 13 44.35 -13.15 -3.02
CA PRO A 13 44.24 -14.36 -3.81
C PRO A 13 42.98 -14.28 -4.67
N ALA A 14 43.19 -14.31 -5.99
CA ALA A 14 42.21 -14.81 -6.94
C ALA A 14 41.95 -16.30 -6.69
N LEU A 15 40.86 -16.82 -7.27
CA LEU A 15 40.28 -18.18 -7.19
C LEU A 15 39.03 -18.18 -6.29
N LEU A 16 37.86 -18.70 -6.66
CA LEU A 16 37.51 -19.64 -7.71
C LEU A 16 35.99 -19.54 -7.88
N ALA A 17 35.50 -19.21 -9.07
CA ALA A 17 34.08 -19.31 -9.38
C ALA A 17 33.70 -20.79 -9.61
N PRO A 18 32.62 -21.31 -9.00
CA PRO A 18 31.94 -22.46 -9.55
C PRO A 18 30.88 -21.97 -10.55
N ALA A 19 31.17 -22.21 -11.83
CA ALA A 19 30.13 -22.39 -12.83
C ALA A 19 29.37 -23.72 -12.57
N VAL A 20 28.26 -23.94 -13.30
CA VAL A 20 27.66 -25.27 -13.63
C VAL A 20 26.66 -25.75 -12.53
N VAL A 21 25.36 -26.04 -12.72
CA VAL A 21 24.50 -26.34 -13.89
C VAL A 21 23.06 -25.90 -13.59
N LEU A 22 22.42 -25.28 -14.59
CA LEU A 22 20.98 -25.12 -14.70
C LEU A 22 20.37 -26.43 -15.22
N ALA A 23 19.69 -27.20 -14.37
CA ALA A 23 18.93 -28.38 -14.79
C ALA A 23 17.44 -28.00 -14.91
N LEU A 24 17.00 -27.65 -16.13
CA LEU A 24 15.58 -27.55 -16.47
C LEU A 24 14.98 -28.95 -16.62
N THR A 25 14.11 -29.34 -15.69
CA THR A 25 13.23 -30.50 -15.88
C THR A 25 11.87 -30.01 -16.39
N LEU A 26 11.67 -30.07 -17.71
CA LEU A 26 10.35 -29.96 -18.33
C LEU A 26 9.55 -31.23 -18.02
N SER A 27 8.51 -31.12 -17.19
CA SER A 27 7.47 -32.14 -17.07
C SER A 27 6.16 -31.57 -17.61
N GLY A 28 5.71 -32.14 -18.73
CA GLY A 28 4.55 -31.70 -19.50
C GLY A 28 3.26 -32.45 -19.18
N CYS A 29 2.16 -31.84 -19.68
CA CYS A 29 0.83 -32.35 -20.04
C CYS A 29 0.05 -33.26 -19.07
N SER A 30 -1.18 -32.83 -18.76
CA SER A 30 -2.37 -33.31 -19.49
C SER A 30 -3.61 -32.51 -19.10
N ALA A 31 -4.32 -31.98 -20.12
CA ALA A 31 -5.67 -31.45 -19.98
C ALA A 31 -6.69 -32.57 -20.19
N PRO A 32 -7.75 -32.67 -19.37
CA PRO A 32 -8.92 -33.45 -19.71
C PRO A 32 -9.97 -32.61 -20.46
N THR A 33 -10.31 -33.13 -21.64
CA THR A 33 -11.45 -32.80 -22.49
C THR A 33 -12.77 -33.29 -21.88
N GLY A 34 -13.84 -32.50 -22.05
CA GLY A 34 -15.25 -32.94 -21.93
C GLY A 34 -16.01 -32.26 -20.79
N SER A 35 -17.29 -31.89 -20.89
CA SER A 35 -18.30 -32.02 -21.94
C SER A 35 -19.40 -31.00 -21.62
N SER A 36 -19.98 -30.37 -22.64
CA SER A 36 -21.20 -29.59 -22.51
C SER A 36 -22.41 -30.50 -22.29
N PRO A 37 -23.37 -30.13 -21.43
CA PRO A 37 -24.75 -30.52 -21.65
C PRO A 37 -25.57 -29.35 -22.20
N THR A 38 -26.03 -29.54 -23.43
CA THR A 38 -27.23 -28.92 -23.99
C THR A 38 -28.43 -29.31 -23.15
N GLY A 39 -29.18 -28.32 -22.67
CA GLY A 39 -30.48 -28.49 -22.05
C GLY A 39 -31.37 -27.31 -22.41
N SER A 40 -32.08 -27.43 -23.53
CA SER A 40 -33.20 -26.55 -23.91
C SER A 40 -34.40 -26.82 -23.01
N ALA A 41 -35.02 -25.76 -22.46
CA ALA A 41 -36.48 -25.61 -22.36
C ALA A 41 -36.84 -24.25 -21.71
N GLU A 42 -37.28 -23.31 -22.55
CA GLU A 42 -38.29 -22.29 -22.22
C GLU A 42 -39.69 -22.96 -22.12
N PRO A 43 -40.82 -22.28 -21.81
CA PRO A 43 -41.03 -20.97 -21.17
C PRO A 43 -42.14 -21.01 -20.07
N SER A 44 -42.32 -19.91 -19.32
CA SER A 44 -43.62 -19.46 -18.78
C SER A 44 -43.50 -18.06 -18.15
N ALA A 45 -44.06 -17.06 -18.83
CA ALA A 45 -44.55 -15.82 -18.23
C ALA A 45 -45.97 -16.06 -17.64
N PRO A 46 -46.78 -15.07 -17.23
CA PRO A 46 -46.53 -13.67 -16.86
C PRO A 46 -47.23 -13.30 -15.51
N THR A 47 -46.88 -12.19 -14.85
CA THR A 47 -47.92 -11.34 -14.22
C THR A 47 -47.45 -9.90 -13.99
N THR A 48 -48.07 -9.02 -14.75
CA THR A 48 -48.35 -7.60 -14.49
C THR A 48 -48.63 -7.25 -13.02
N LEU A 49 -47.99 -6.19 -12.52
CA LEU A 49 -48.69 -5.16 -11.75
C LEU A 49 -48.14 -3.77 -12.10
N THR A 50 -48.91 -3.10 -12.94
CA THR A 50 -48.98 -1.66 -13.15
C THR A 50 -49.29 -0.94 -11.83
N SER A 51 -48.52 0.08 -11.46
CA SER A 51 -48.99 1.10 -10.50
C SER A 51 -48.89 2.47 -11.15
N THR A 52 -50.04 2.93 -11.63
CA THR A 52 -50.27 4.20 -12.31
C THR A 52 -50.52 5.31 -11.29
N ALA A 53 -49.64 6.32 -11.34
CA ALA A 53 -49.85 7.76 -11.20
C ALA A 53 -50.63 8.35 -10.00
N ARG A 54 -50.06 9.44 -9.45
CA ARG A 54 -50.77 10.74 -9.49
C ARG A 54 -49.86 11.95 -9.31
N THR A 55 -49.94 12.82 -10.30
CA THR A 55 -49.52 14.22 -10.34
C THR A 55 -50.42 15.07 -9.44
N THR A 56 -49.86 16.09 -8.78
CA THR A 56 -50.47 17.43 -8.70
C THR A 56 -49.42 18.51 -8.45
N PRO A 57 -49.60 19.74 -8.98
CA PRO A 57 -48.63 20.84 -8.93
C PRO A 57 -48.97 21.95 -7.90
N ALA A 58 -47.93 22.73 -7.59
CA ALA A 58 -47.86 24.16 -7.25
C ALA A 58 -48.67 24.76 -6.07
N THR A 59 -47.97 25.51 -5.19
CA THR A 59 -48.25 26.94 -4.86
C THR A 59 -47.25 27.49 -3.80
N THR A 60 -46.24 28.23 -4.29
CA THR A 60 -45.88 29.64 -4.01
C THR A 60 -46.14 30.34 -2.64
N THR A 61 -45.03 30.81 -2.00
CA THR A 61 -44.81 32.13 -1.29
C THR A 61 -45.28 32.33 0.18
N PRO A 62 -44.66 33.19 1.06
CA PRO A 62 -43.49 34.10 0.93
C PRO A 62 -42.33 33.89 1.95
N ALA A 63 -41.26 34.66 1.71
CA ALA A 63 -40.10 34.89 2.56
C ALA A 63 -40.42 35.48 3.95
N GLY A 64 -39.72 34.98 4.96
CA GLY A 64 -39.46 35.68 6.22
C GLY A 64 -37.95 35.82 6.43
N PRO A 65 -37.40 37.02 6.66
CA PRO A 65 -36.02 37.15 7.09
C PRO A 65 -35.97 36.90 8.59
N ALA A 66 -35.85 35.63 8.98
CA ALA A 66 -35.37 35.31 10.32
C ALA A 66 -33.86 35.21 10.21
N SER A 67 -33.19 36.27 10.64
CA SER A 67 -31.75 36.31 10.89
C SER A 67 -31.35 35.11 11.74
N ALA A 68 -30.95 34.03 11.10
CA ALA A 68 -30.06 33.06 11.71
C ALA A 68 -28.67 33.68 11.58
N ASP A 69 -28.04 33.90 12.73
CA ASP A 69 -26.60 34.11 12.83
C ASP A 69 -25.90 33.15 11.86
N PRO A 70 -24.94 33.60 11.01
CA PRO A 70 -24.18 32.66 10.22
C PRO A 70 -23.59 31.64 11.21
N PRO A 71 -23.73 30.31 10.96
CA PRO A 71 -22.91 29.39 11.73
C PRO A 71 -21.49 29.89 11.54
N THR A 72 -20.83 30.22 12.65
CA THR A 72 -19.39 30.37 12.69
C THR A 72 -18.85 29.20 11.87
N PRO A 73 -18.03 29.40 10.83
CA PRO A 73 -17.39 28.27 10.21
C PRO A 73 -16.59 27.63 11.32
N VAL A 74 -17.11 26.52 11.85
CA VAL A 74 -16.36 25.63 12.72
C VAL A 74 -15.12 25.37 11.90
N GLY A 75 -13.99 25.89 12.37
CA GLY A 75 -12.75 25.85 11.61
C GLY A 75 -12.61 24.44 11.10
N GLN A 76 -12.51 24.27 9.78
CA GLN A 76 -11.89 23.07 9.26
C GLN A 76 -10.66 22.86 10.13
N PRO A 77 -10.49 21.68 10.78
CA PRO A 77 -9.24 21.38 11.45
C PRO A 77 -8.17 21.76 10.42
N ALA A 78 -7.31 22.70 10.77
CA ALA A 78 -6.17 23.03 9.94
C ALA A 78 -5.55 21.68 9.60
N ALA A 79 -5.53 21.31 8.31
CA ALA A 79 -5.09 19.99 7.88
C ALA A 79 -3.76 19.72 8.59
N ALA A 80 -3.74 18.74 9.51
CA ALA A 80 -2.54 18.54 10.30
C ALA A 80 -1.42 18.12 9.34
N ALA A 81 -0.22 18.62 9.62
CA ALA A 81 0.90 18.46 8.71
C ALA A 81 1.27 16.98 8.56
N PRO A 82 1.60 16.54 7.34
CA PRO A 82 2.13 15.19 7.14
C PRO A 82 3.47 15.03 7.89
N THR A 83 3.75 13.82 8.37
CA THR A 83 4.95 13.50 9.16
C THR A 83 5.96 12.70 8.33
N GLN A 84 7.23 13.08 8.37
CA GLN A 84 8.28 12.29 7.70
C GLN A 84 8.74 11.11 8.56
N ILE A 85 9.03 10.00 7.91
CA ILE A 85 9.66 8.82 8.51
C ILE A 85 10.92 8.44 7.73
N ALA A 86 11.84 7.75 8.39
CA ALA A 86 13.02 7.14 7.80
C ALA A 86 12.97 5.62 7.99
N LEU A 87 13.34 4.88 6.94
CA LEU A 87 13.45 3.43 6.89
C LEU A 87 14.90 3.05 6.57
N GLN A 88 15.58 2.40 7.51
CA GLN A 88 17.00 2.07 7.38
C GLN A 88 17.19 0.61 6.91
N PHE A 89 17.38 0.42 5.60
CA PHE A 89 17.68 -0.86 4.96
C PHE A 89 19.19 -1.08 4.88
N GLY A 90 19.79 -1.69 5.90
CA GLY A 90 21.24 -1.83 5.96
C GLY A 90 21.93 -0.47 5.91
N ASP A 91 22.75 -0.22 4.89
CA ASP A 91 23.42 1.08 4.67
C ASP A 91 22.58 2.12 3.88
N VAL A 92 21.36 1.76 3.45
CA VAL A 92 20.48 2.61 2.64
C VAL A 92 19.37 3.18 3.52
N GLU A 93 19.32 4.51 3.65
CA GLU A 93 18.17 5.21 4.26
C GLU A 93 17.18 5.62 3.17
N ILE A 94 15.92 5.24 3.33
CA ILE A 94 14.80 5.63 2.47
C ILE A 94 13.85 6.47 3.31
N THR A 95 13.36 7.58 2.76
CA THR A 95 12.35 8.41 3.42
C THR A 95 10.96 8.13 2.92
N GLY A 96 9.99 8.41 3.77
CA GLY A 96 8.59 8.46 3.40
C GLY A 96 7.86 9.54 4.18
N THR A 97 6.65 9.82 3.74
CA THR A 97 5.74 10.78 4.35
C THR A 97 4.45 10.06 4.72
N VAL A 98 4.03 10.19 5.96
CA VAL A 98 2.78 9.65 6.52
C VAL A 98 1.73 10.77 6.57
N GLU A 99 0.56 10.52 6.01
CA GLU A 99 -0.58 11.43 6.05
C GLU A 99 -1.26 11.44 7.42
N ASP A 100 -1.88 12.57 7.79
CA ASP A 100 -2.65 12.71 9.03
C ASP A 100 -4.03 12.03 8.95
N THR A 101 -4.02 10.70 8.86
CA THR A 101 -5.21 9.83 8.94
C THR A 101 -5.23 9.09 10.28
N ALA A 102 -6.35 8.44 10.63
CA ALA A 102 -6.40 7.57 11.81
C ALA A 102 -5.32 6.47 11.75
N ALA A 103 -5.17 5.85 10.56
CA ALA A 103 -4.18 4.81 10.32
C ALA A 103 -2.74 5.38 10.37
N GLY A 104 -2.51 6.56 9.79
CA GLY A 104 -1.22 7.24 9.83
C GLY A 104 -0.77 7.57 11.26
N ARG A 105 -1.65 8.17 12.08
CA ARG A 105 -1.36 8.43 13.50
C ARG A 105 -1.12 7.15 14.29
N SER A 106 -1.88 6.09 13.99
CA SER A 106 -1.73 4.79 14.63
C SER A 106 -0.39 4.14 14.28
N LEU A 107 0.09 4.29 13.04
CA LEU A 107 1.43 3.86 12.63
C LEU A 107 2.50 4.64 13.40
N LEU A 108 2.42 5.98 13.39
CA LEU A 108 3.40 6.85 14.05
C LEU A 108 3.53 6.57 15.55
N ALA A 109 2.43 6.20 16.22
CA ALA A 109 2.43 5.82 17.63
C ALA A 109 3.18 4.51 17.94
N GLN A 110 3.47 3.69 16.92
CA GLN A 110 4.26 2.47 17.05
C GLN A 110 5.75 2.68 16.77
N LEU A 111 6.15 3.88 16.32
CA LEU A 111 7.54 4.17 15.95
C LEU A 111 8.34 4.77 17.13
N PRO A 112 9.65 4.50 17.23
CA PRO A 112 10.45 3.66 16.33
C PRO A 112 10.18 2.15 16.50
N ALA A 113 10.34 1.40 15.42
CA ALA A 113 10.18 -0.06 15.40
C ALA A 113 11.23 -0.72 14.50
N GLU A 114 11.72 -1.89 14.91
CA GLU A 114 12.47 -2.80 14.04
C GLU A 114 11.50 -3.80 13.40
N LEU A 115 11.44 -3.84 12.07
CA LEU A 115 10.51 -4.65 11.30
C LEU A 115 11.27 -5.50 10.27
N ASP A 116 10.94 -6.78 10.15
CA ASP A 116 11.54 -7.67 9.16
C ASP A 116 10.80 -7.56 7.81
N PHE A 117 11.38 -6.79 6.88
CA PHE A 117 10.84 -6.62 5.53
C PHE A 117 11.31 -7.73 4.60
N SER A 118 10.40 -8.21 3.74
CA SER A 118 10.72 -9.15 2.66
C SER A 118 10.10 -8.71 1.34
N ASP A 119 10.71 -9.11 0.24
CA ASP A 119 10.14 -8.90 -1.09
C ASP A 119 8.90 -9.76 -1.30
N TYR A 120 7.84 -9.16 -1.83
CA TYR A 120 6.65 -9.86 -2.24
C TYR A 120 6.33 -9.59 -3.71
N GLY A 121 6.36 -10.67 -4.50
CA GLY A 121 5.92 -10.67 -5.89
C GLY A 121 6.73 -9.78 -6.83
N GLY A 122 7.90 -9.26 -6.44
CA GLY A 122 8.66 -8.33 -7.27
C GLY A 122 7.99 -6.96 -7.43
N GLN A 123 7.14 -6.56 -6.49
CA GLN A 123 6.39 -5.29 -6.55
C GLN A 123 6.42 -4.47 -5.25
N GLU A 124 6.61 -5.14 -4.10
CA GLU A 124 6.53 -4.49 -2.80
C GLU A 124 7.50 -5.12 -1.80
N LYS A 125 7.91 -4.33 -0.80
CA LYS A 125 8.50 -4.82 0.45
C LYS A 125 7.40 -4.81 1.51
N ILE A 126 7.25 -5.90 2.25
CA ILE A 126 6.22 -6.02 3.29
C ILE A 126 6.82 -6.50 4.62
N ALA A 127 6.36 -5.93 5.73
CA ALA A 127 6.62 -6.39 7.08
C ALA A 127 5.34 -6.35 7.93
N THR A 128 5.18 -7.27 8.87
CA THR A 128 4.04 -7.27 9.78
C THR A 128 4.26 -6.29 10.94
N LEU A 129 3.26 -5.44 11.23
CA LEU A 129 3.29 -4.54 12.38
C LEU A 129 3.02 -5.29 13.70
N PRO A 130 3.58 -4.82 14.83
CA PRO A 130 3.37 -5.47 16.14
C PRO A 130 1.92 -5.36 16.64
N SER A 131 1.13 -4.42 16.11
CA SER A 131 -0.28 -4.25 16.44
C SER A 131 -1.06 -3.68 15.25
N PRO A 132 -2.37 -4.01 15.13
CA PRO A 132 -3.19 -3.50 14.05
C PRO A 132 -3.36 -1.98 14.14
N LEU A 133 -3.57 -1.33 13.00
CA LEU A 133 -3.82 0.11 12.94
C LEU A 133 -5.29 0.44 13.20
N ASP A 134 -5.57 1.64 13.70
CA ASP A 134 -6.91 2.22 13.65
C ASP A 134 -7.27 2.60 12.20
N LEU A 135 -8.19 1.86 11.59
CA LEU A 135 -8.62 2.05 10.20
C LEU A 135 -9.85 2.95 10.07
N SER A 136 -10.20 3.72 11.10
CA SER A 136 -11.34 4.64 11.07
C SER A 136 -11.24 5.63 9.90
N GLY A 137 -12.19 5.54 8.97
CA GLY A 137 -12.24 6.39 7.78
C GLY A 137 -11.33 5.94 6.62
N ALA A 138 -10.62 4.81 6.76
CA ALA A 138 -9.85 4.21 5.67
C ALA A 138 -10.78 3.56 4.63
N PRO A 139 -10.37 3.48 3.35
CA PRO A 139 -11.11 2.74 2.35
C PRO A 139 -11.00 1.22 2.57
N ASP A 140 -12.08 0.48 2.25
CA ASP A 140 -12.05 -1.00 2.27
C ASP A 140 -11.25 -1.58 1.10
N ARG A 141 -11.01 -0.79 0.06
CA ARG A 141 -10.29 -1.16 -1.17
C ARG A 141 -9.61 0.07 -1.75
N ALA A 142 -8.33 -0.06 -2.10
CA ALA A 142 -7.58 0.96 -2.82
C ALA A 142 -6.60 0.30 -3.79
N ALA A 143 -6.15 1.07 -4.78
CA ALA A 143 -4.95 0.75 -5.57
C ALA A 143 -3.72 1.34 -4.90
N ALA A 144 -2.55 0.84 -5.25
CA ALA A 144 -1.27 1.34 -4.76
C ALA A 144 -0.32 1.59 -5.95
N PRO A 145 -0.25 2.81 -6.48
CA PRO A 145 0.78 3.16 -7.45
C PRO A 145 2.18 3.03 -6.83
N ALA A 146 3.21 2.87 -7.68
CA ALA A 146 4.59 2.87 -7.22
C ALA A 146 4.90 4.12 -6.37
N GLY A 147 5.61 3.92 -5.25
CA GLY A 147 5.87 4.95 -4.25
C GLY A 147 4.80 5.05 -3.16
N THR A 148 3.79 4.19 -3.13
CA THR A 148 2.81 4.19 -2.03
C THR A 148 3.43 3.60 -0.76
N LEU A 149 3.25 4.29 0.37
CA LEU A 149 3.35 3.71 1.71
C LEU A 149 1.94 3.24 2.09
N GLY A 150 1.75 1.94 2.28
CA GLY A 150 0.44 1.35 2.51
C GLY A 150 0.38 0.42 3.72
N TYR A 151 -0.84 0.09 4.10
CA TYR A 151 -1.14 -0.97 5.05
C TYR A 151 -2.04 -2.00 4.38
N TYR A 152 -1.71 -3.28 4.54
CA TYR A 152 -2.55 -4.39 4.12
C TYR A 152 -3.27 -4.97 5.35
N ALA A 153 -4.54 -4.62 5.50
CA ALA A 153 -5.34 -4.93 6.68
C ALA A 153 -5.48 -6.43 7.02
N PRO A 154 -5.61 -7.36 6.05
CA PRO A 154 -5.79 -8.78 6.35
C PRO A 154 -4.62 -9.40 7.14
N ASP A 155 -3.38 -9.00 6.83
CA ASP A 155 -2.16 -9.57 7.44
C ASP A 155 -1.40 -8.57 8.31
N GLN A 156 -2.02 -7.43 8.61
CA GLN A 156 -1.42 -6.33 9.38
C GLN A 156 -0.07 -5.84 8.81
N GLY A 157 0.09 -5.90 7.48
CA GLY A 157 1.34 -5.61 6.80
C GLY A 157 1.55 -4.13 6.56
N LEU A 158 2.67 -3.56 7.00
CA LEU A 158 3.20 -2.32 6.45
C LEU A 158 3.84 -2.62 5.10
N VAL A 159 3.40 -1.95 4.05
CA VAL A 159 3.77 -2.25 2.67
C VAL A 159 4.40 -1.04 2.01
N LEU A 160 5.54 -1.25 1.36
CA LEU A 160 6.28 -0.27 0.59
C LEU A 160 6.23 -0.69 -0.88
N TYR A 161 5.37 -0.04 -1.66
CA TYR A 161 5.16 -0.39 -3.05
C TYR A 161 6.22 0.28 -3.93
N TYR A 162 7.08 -0.50 -4.59
CA TYR A 162 8.03 0.00 -5.59
C TYR A 162 7.58 -0.26 -7.03
N ASP A 163 6.45 -0.95 -7.21
CA ASP A 163 5.71 -1.07 -8.46
C ASP A 163 4.22 -0.77 -8.25
N SER A 164 3.46 -0.62 -9.32
CA SER A 164 2.04 -0.31 -9.24
C SER A 164 1.18 -1.56 -9.13
N VAL A 165 0.33 -1.61 -8.10
CA VAL A 165 -0.66 -2.66 -7.88
C VAL A 165 -2.07 -2.09 -8.06
N GLY A 166 -2.93 -2.86 -8.74
CA GLY A 166 -4.33 -2.52 -8.95
C GLY A 166 -5.15 -2.46 -7.65
N ALA A 167 -6.43 -2.09 -7.76
CA ALA A 167 -7.28 -1.96 -6.58
C ALA A 167 -7.59 -3.33 -5.93
N HIS A 168 -7.20 -3.51 -4.67
CA HIS A 168 -7.45 -4.73 -3.89
C HIS A 168 -8.13 -4.43 -2.55
N PRO A 169 -9.02 -5.32 -2.07
CA PRO A 169 -9.57 -5.22 -0.72
C PRO A 169 -8.46 -5.23 0.33
N GLY A 170 -8.61 -4.39 1.36
CA GLY A 170 -7.68 -4.32 2.49
C GLY A 170 -6.45 -3.44 2.29
N ILE A 171 -6.21 -2.88 1.09
CA ILE A 171 -5.17 -1.87 0.90
C ILE A 171 -5.66 -0.53 1.46
N VAL A 172 -4.90 0.01 2.40
CA VAL A 172 -5.08 1.34 2.99
C VAL A 172 -3.85 2.18 2.71
N PRO A 173 -3.92 3.21 1.84
CA PRO A 173 -2.82 4.15 1.66
C PRO A 173 -2.58 4.94 2.96
N LEU A 174 -1.32 4.99 3.39
CA LEU A 174 -0.88 5.74 4.57
C LEU A 174 -0.10 7.00 4.18
N GLY A 175 0.44 7.03 2.95
CA GLY A 175 1.21 8.14 2.40
C GLY A 175 2.13 7.68 1.28
N VAL A 176 3.35 8.22 1.24
CA VAL A 176 4.29 8.00 0.12
C VAL A 176 5.70 7.65 0.59
N VAL A 177 6.45 6.97 -0.28
CA VAL A 177 7.87 6.68 -0.18
C VAL A 177 8.59 7.48 -1.27
N ASP A 178 9.66 8.19 -0.91
CA ASP A 178 10.27 9.19 -1.80
C ASP A 178 11.23 8.60 -2.86
N ASP A 179 11.90 7.48 -2.55
CA ASP A 179 12.90 6.87 -3.43
C ASP A 179 12.56 5.41 -3.78
N VAL A 180 11.76 5.27 -4.84
CA VAL A 180 11.26 3.97 -5.34
C VAL A 180 12.37 3.08 -5.88
N GLU A 181 13.40 3.64 -6.52
CA GLU A 181 14.48 2.84 -7.12
C GLU A 181 15.41 2.30 -6.03
N SER A 182 15.73 3.11 -5.02
CA SER A 182 16.45 2.63 -3.84
C SER A 182 15.65 1.56 -3.09
N LEU A 183 14.33 1.72 -2.96
CA LEU A 183 13.45 0.70 -2.37
C LEU A 183 13.45 -0.61 -3.15
N ARG A 184 13.38 -0.54 -4.49
CA ARG A 184 13.43 -1.72 -5.37
C ARG A 184 14.76 -2.47 -5.22
N GLY A 185 15.87 -1.75 -5.07
CA GLY A 185 17.20 -2.31 -4.88
C GLY A 185 17.53 -2.71 -3.44
N ALA A 186 16.70 -2.33 -2.46
CA ALA A 186 16.94 -2.60 -1.06
C ALA A 186 16.90 -4.11 -0.76
N SER A 187 17.83 -4.56 0.08
CA SER A 187 17.87 -5.94 0.54
C SER A 187 16.78 -6.20 1.58
N ASP A 188 16.28 -7.43 1.60
CA ASP A 188 15.35 -7.90 2.63
C ASP A 188 16.07 -8.00 3.99
N GLY A 189 15.29 -7.96 5.08
CA GLY A 189 15.79 -8.13 6.44
C GLY A 189 15.19 -7.14 7.44
N SER A 190 15.83 -7.06 8.61
CA SER A 190 15.43 -6.16 9.68
C SER A 190 15.73 -4.71 9.32
N VAL A 191 14.72 -3.84 9.46
CA VAL A 191 14.73 -2.42 9.12
C VAL A 191 14.23 -1.62 10.31
N GLU A 192 15.02 -0.62 10.71
CA GLU A 192 14.54 0.39 11.66
C GLU A 192 13.63 1.38 10.91
N VAL A 193 12.39 1.52 11.39
CA VAL A 193 11.46 2.56 10.94
C VAL A 193 11.29 3.56 12.09
N ARG A 194 11.53 4.84 11.81
CA ARG A 194 11.50 5.91 12.82
C ARG A 194 10.89 7.20 12.26
N VAL A 195 10.35 8.04 13.14
CA VAL A 195 10.00 9.42 12.79
C VAL A 195 11.29 10.21 12.50
N ARG A 196 11.26 11.04 11.47
CA ARG A 196 12.39 11.91 11.08
C ARG A 196 12.16 13.30 11.69
N ASP A 197 13.13 13.78 12.46
CA ASP A 197 13.16 15.13 13.06
C ASP A 197 13.39 16.26 12.02
#